data_AF-A0A6J1DVW9-F1
#
_entry.id   AF-A0A6J1DVW9-F1
#
_cell.length_a   1.000
_cell.length_b   1.000
_cell.length_c   1.000
_cell.angle_alpha   90.00
_cell.angle_beta   90.00
_cell.angle_gamma   90.00
#
_symmetry.space_group_name_H-M   'P 1'
#
loop_
_entity.id
_entity.type
_entity.pdbx_description
1 polymer ?
#
loop_
_entity_poly.entity_id
_entity_poly.type
_entity_poly.pdbx_seq_one_letter_code
_entity_poly.pdbx_strand_id
1 'polypeptide(L)'
;MQGFQDSSGPPNVAQLQATMQAIELACASIQMHINPSAAEATILSLRQSPHPYQTCQFILENSLVANARFQAAAAIRDAAIREWSFLTADVKKSLIRFCLCYIMQHASSPERYVQAKVSAVAAQLMKRGWLDFEASERESFFYQINQSIHGAHGSDVQFCGINFLESLVSEFSPSTSSAMGLPREFHEQCRRSLELNYLKTFYCWAKDAAASVTSMIIDSQTEVPEVKVCTAALRLMFQILNWDFHNTVAAKASINFYFVGVKDHGDSTKRSEYNLVQPGPAWCDVLVSSGHISWLLNLYAALRQKFSCQAFWLDCPIALSARKLIVQFCSLAGTIFHSDNGQMHENHLLQLLLGIMQWIDPPDAVSRAIENGKCESEMLDGCRALLSIATVTTPFVFDQLLKSIRPFGTLQLLSSLMGEVVKVLMTHNSDEETWSWQARDILLDSWTALLIPLERSGQSSLLPHEGISAAANLFALIVESELKVASASASDDNVEAEYFQASVSAMDERLSAYALIARAAINVTVPFLIGLFTERLSKLNKVHH
;
A
#
# COMPACT_ATOMS: atom_id res chain seq x y z
N MET A 1 2.07 -39.58 26.37
CA MET A 1 3.24 -38.78 25.97
C MET A 1 4.32 -39.73 25.49
N GLN A 2 4.51 -39.85 24.19
CA GLN A 2 5.69 -40.49 23.61
C GLN A 2 6.42 -39.38 22.84
N GLY A 3 7.60 -38.99 23.33
CA GLY A 3 8.48 -38.11 22.56
C GLY A 3 8.94 -38.85 21.29
N PHE A 4 9.16 -38.09 20.22
CA PHE A 4 9.78 -38.62 19.01
C PHE A 4 11.16 -39.18 19.40
N GLN A 5 11.35 -40.50 19.26
CA GLN A 5 12.58 -41.16 19.66
C GLN A 5 13.74 -40.72 18.77
N ASP A 6 14.84 -40.29 19.40
CA ASP A 6 16.13 -40.09 18.78
C ASP A 6 16.69 -41.43 18.28
N SER A 7 16.42 -41.78 17.03
CA SER A 7 17.18 -42.82 16.31
C SER A 7 18.22 -42.16 15.43
N SER A 8 19.50 -42.43 15.68
CA SER A 8 20.69 -41.94 14.97
C SER A 8 20.84 -42.42 13.51
N GLY A 9 19.73 -42.75 12.83
CA GLY A 9 19.66 -43.13 11.43
C GLY A 9 18.47 -42.45 10.73
N PRO A 10 18.42 -42.44 9.39
CA PRO A 10 17.30 -41.84 8.66
C PRO A 10 15.98 -42.49 9.12
N PRO A 11 14.94 -41.70 9.43
CA PRO A 11 13.66 -42.22 9.90
C PRO A 11 13.08 -43.22 8.90
N ASN A 12 12.64 -44.38 9.38
CA ASN A 12 11.98 -45.38 8.55
C ASN A 12 10.56 -44.88 8.19
N VAL A 13 10.03 -45.29 7.03
CA VAL A 13 8.70 -44.88 6.50
C VAL A 13 7.60 -45.06 7.55
N ALA A 14 7.64 -46.14 8.35
CA ALA A 14 6.69 -46.37 9.42
C ALA A 14 6.71 -45.27 10.51
N GLN A 15 7.89 -44.75 10.86
CA GLN A 15 8.03 -43.65 11.82
C GLN A 15 7.55 -42.32 11.24
N LEU A 16 7.83 -42.07 9.96
CA LEU A 16 7.34 -40.89 9.24
C LEU A 16 5.81 -40.88 9.21
N GLN A 17 5.19 -42.02 8.89
CA GLN A 17 3.74 -42.18 8.84
C GLN A 17 3.10 -42.04 10.22
N ALA A 18 3.70 -42.62 11.26
CA ALA A 18 3.21 -42.48 12.64
C ALA A 18 3.27 -41.00 13.10
N THR A 19 4.34 -40.29 12.76
CA THR A 19 4.47 -38.87 13.09
C THR A 19 3.45 -38.02 12.36
N MET A 20 3.24 -38.27 11.06
CA MET A 20 2.21 -37.60 10.28
C MET A 20 0.82 -37.79 10.91
N GLN A 21 0.43 -39.02 11.23
CA GLN A 21 -0.86 -39.33 11.86
C GLN A 21 -1.03 -38.64 13.21
N ALA A 22 0.03 -38.57 14.03
CA ALA A 22 -0.01 -37.87 15.31
C ALA A 22 -0.25 -36.36 15.13
N ILE A 23 0.37 -35.75 14.12
CA ILE A 23 0.20 -34.31 13.82
C ILE A 23 -1.17 -34.03 13.21
N GLU A 24 -1.67 -34.91 12.33
CA GLU A 24 -3.02 -34.83 11.79
C GLU A 24 -4.07 -34.89 12.91
N LEU A 25 -3.93 -35.84 13.83
CA LEU A 25 -4.79 -35.98 15.00
C LEU A 25 -4.72 -34.74 15.89
N ALA A 26 -3.52 -34.23 16.18
CA ALA A 26 -3.35 -33.02 16.97
C ALA A 26 -4.04 -31.81 16.31
N CYS A 27 -3.91 -31.63 15.00
CA CYS A 27 -4.59 -30.57 14.28
C CYS A 27 -6.12 -30.69 14.35
N ALA A 28 -6.66 -31.90 14.21
CA ALA A 28 -8.09 -32.16 14.34
C ALA A 28 -8.59 -31.90 15.77
N SER A 29 -7.81 -32.30 16.78
CA SER A 29 -8.10 -32.06 18.20
C SER A 29 -8.19 -30.57 18.54
N ILE A 30 -7.29 -29.73 18.01
CA ILE A 30 -7.37 -28.27 18.20
C ILE A 30 -8.64 -27.71 17.55
N GLN A 31 -8.94 -28.11 16.31
CA GLN A 31 -10.12 -27.63 15.59
C GLN A 31 -11.43 -28.04 16.26
N MET A 32 -11.48 -29.22 16.88
CA MET A 32 -12.64 -29.72 17.62
C MET A 32 -12.66 -29.29 19.09
N HIS A 33 -11.68 -28.51 19.56
CA HIS A 33 -11.48 -28.14 20.97
C HIS A 33 -11.40 -29.35 21.93
N ILE A 34 -10.88 -30.48 21.46
CA ILE A 34 -10.71 -31.70 22.26
C ILE A 34 -9.27 -31.75 22.76
N ASN A 35 -9.08 -31.50 24.07
CA ASN A 35 -7.76 -31.49 24.74
C ASN A 35 -6.69 -30.65 23.99
N PRO A 36 -6.96 -29.35 23.77
CA PRO A 36 -6.10 -28.50 22.95
C PRO A 36 -4.66 -28.40 23.47
N SER A 37 -4.46 -28.43 24.79
CA SER A 37 -3.12 -28.36 25.38
C SER A 37 -2.23 -29.56 25.01
N ALA A 38 -2.78 -30.78 24.98
CA ALA A 38 -2.03 -31.97 24.57
C ALA A 38 -1.71 -31.96 23.07
N ALA A 39 -2.64 -31.46 22.26
CA ALA A 39 -2.44 -31.30 20.82
C ALA A 39 -1.38 -30.24 20.50
N GLU A 40 -1.43 -29.09 21.17
CA GLU A 40 -0.41 -28.04 21.06
C GLU A 40 0.97 -28.56 21.47
N ALA A 41 1.08 -29.32 22.57
CA ALA A 41 2.33 -29.94 22.99
C ALA A 41 2.90 -30.91 21.93
N THR A 42 2.03 -31.62 21.21
CA THR A 42 2.41 -32.54 20.13
C THR A 42 2.92 -31.79 18.90
N ILE A 43 2.30 -30.67 18.54
CA ILE A 43 2.78 -29.82 17.45
C ILE A 43 4.10 -29.14 17.84
N LEU A 44 4.20 -28.68 19.09
CA LEU A 44 5.40 -28.03 19.61
C LEU A 44 6.59 -28.99 19.64
N SER A 45 6.37 -30.26 19.99
CA SER A 45 7.45 -31.26 20.00
C SER A 45 8.02 -31.53 18.61
N LEU A 46 7.21 -31.47 17.54
CA LEU A 46 7.72 -31.52 16.17
C LEU A 46 8.61 -30.31 15.85
N ARG A 47 8.20 -29.10 16.25
CA ARG A 47 8.97 -27.86 15.99
C ARG A 47 10.31 -27.83 16.77
N GLN A 48 10.33 -28.43 17.95
CA GLN A 48 11.50 -28.49 18.81
C GLN A 48 12.39 -29.71 18.55
N SER A 49 11.92 -30.68 17.75
CA SER A 49 12.73 -31.84 17.38
C SER A 49 14.00 -31.41 16.65
N PRO A 50 15.13 -32.11 16.87
CA PRO A 50 16.35 -31.90 16.10
C PRO A 50 16.14 -32.44 14.68
N HIS A 51 16.58 -31.68 13.67
CA HIS A 51 16.56 -32.10 12.26
C HIS A 51 15.21 -32.66 11.74
N PRO A 52 14.06 -31.98 11.93
CA PRO A 52 12.73 -32.51 11.57
C PRO A 52 12.46 -32.51 10.05
N TYR A 53 13.43 -32.08 9.22
CA TYR A 53 13.25 -31.74 7.82
C TYR A 53 12.63 -32.87 7.00
N GLN A 54 13.15 -34.10 7.09
CA GLN A 54 12.64 -35.24 6.33
C GLN A 54 11.20 -35.57 6.73
N THR A 55 10.90 -35.51 8.03
CA THR A 55 9.54 -35.72 8.56
C THR A 55 8.58 -34.65 8.07
N CYS A 56 8.98 -33.38 8.10
CA CYS A 56 8.14 -32.29 7.63
C CYS A 56 7.92 -32.32 6.12
N GLN A 57 8.94 -32.67 5.32
CA GLN A 57 8.82 -32.87 3.88
C GLN A 57 7.82 -34.01 3.57
N PHE A 58 7.93 -35.13 4.29
CA PHE A 58 6.99 -36.25 4.16
C PHE A 58 5.54 -35.83 4.48
N ILE A 59 5.32 -35.08 5.56
CA ILE A 59 3.98 -34.56 5.91
C ILE A 59 3.45 -33.63 4.81
N LEU A 60 4.29 -32.73 4.29
CA LEU A 60 3.89 -31.79 3.23
C LEU A 60 3.41 -32.49 1.95
N GLU A 61 4.09 -33.56 1.55
CA GLU A 61 3.81 -34.32 0.33
C GLU A 61 2.66 -35.33 0.49
N ASN A 62 2.46 -35.91 1.69
CA ASN A 62 1.58 -37.07 1.86
C ASN A 62 0.34 -36.80 2.70
N SER A 63 0.33 -35.76 3.55
CA SER A 63 -0.81 -35.48 4.43
C SER A 63 -1.97 -34.87 3.65
N LEU A 64 -3.16 -35.45 3.82
CA LEU A 64 -4.40 -34.89 3.29
C LEU A 64 -4.93 -33.73 4.16
N VAL A 65 -4.43 -33.59 5.40
CA VAL A 65 -4.86 -32.55 6.33
C VAL A 65 -4.04 -31.27 6.12
N ALA A 66 -4.69 -30.23 5.58
CA ALA A 66 -4.04 -28.96 5.27
C ALA A 66 -3.41 -28.27 6.50
N ASN A 67 -4.01 -28.41 7.68
CA ASN A 67 -3.42 -27.90 8.92
C ASN A 67 -2.12 -28.63 9.29
N ALA A 68 -2.03 -29.95 9.07
CA ALA A 68 -0.79 -30.69 9.33
C ALA A 68 0.33 -30.25 8.37
N ARG A 69 0.01 -30.06 7.08
CA ARG A 69 0.91 -29.47 6.08
C ARG A 69 1.40 -28.08 6.50
N PHE A 70 0.50 -27.22 6.98
CA PHE A 70 0.85 -25.89 7.50
C PHE A 70 1.80 -25.96 8.70
N GLN A 71 1.53 -26.85 9.66
CA GLN A 71 2.39 -27.03 10.84
C GLN A 71 3.76 -27.59 10.47
N ALA A 72 3.83 -28.52 9.51
CA ALA A 72 5.09 -29.05 8.99
C ALA A 72 5.95 -27.96 8.33
N ALA A 73 5.36 -27.09 7.52
CA ALA A 73 6.08 -25.94 6.96
C ALA A 73 6.60 -25.00 8.07
N ALA A 74 5.79 -24.73 9.10
CA ALA A 74 6.22 -23.92 10.25
C ALA A 74 7.40 -24.57 11.02
N ALA A 75 7.37 -25.89 11.19
CA ALA A 75 8.44 -26.64 11.83
C ALA A 75 9.76 -26.61 11.03
N ILE A 76 9.70 -26.69 9.69
CA ILE A 76 10.89 -26.50 8.83
C ILE A 76 11.55 -25.16 9.12
N ARG A 77 10.77 -24.08 9.15
CA ARG A 77 11.29 -22.74 9.45
C ARG A 77 11.94 -22.67 10.83
N ASP A 78 11.21 -23.10 11.86
CA ASP A 78 11.65 -22.96 13.25
C ASP A 78 12.94 -23.74 13.50
N ALA A 79 13.03 -24.97 12.96
CA ALA A 79 14.23 -25.77 13.04
C ALA A 79 15.38 -25.17 12.22
N ALA A 80 15.13 -24.76 10.97
CA ALA A 80 16.17 -24.23 10.10
C ALA A 80 16.77 -22.93 10.62
N ILE A 81 15.97 -22.01 11.17
CA ILE A 81 16.48 -20.76 11.78
C ILE A 81 17.35 -21.07 13.00
N ARG A 82 16.89 -21.99 13.86
CA ARG A 82 17.60 -22.41 15.09
C ARG A 82 18.92 -23.12 14.79
N GLU A 83 18.93 -23.97 13.78
CA GLU A 83 20.05 -24.87 13.47
C GLU A 83 20.94 -24.34 12.32
N TRP A 84 20.66 -23.15 11.79
CA TRP A 84 21.26 -22.65 10.55
C TRP A 84 22.79 -22.71 10.49
N SER A 85 23.47 -22.41 11.59
CA SER A 85 24.94 -22.44 11.68
C SER A 85 25.53 -23.85 11.60
N PHE A 86 24.74 -24.88 11.86
CA PHE A 86 25.14 -26.28 11.85
C PHE A 86 24.76 -27.01 10.55
N LEU A 87 23.86 -26.43 9.75
CA LEU A 87 23.44 -26.98 8.46
C LEU A 87 24.54 -26.82 7.41
N THR A 88 24.75 -27.87 6.60
CA THR A 88 25.63 -27.80 5.43
C THR A 88 25.01 -26.91 4.35
N ALA A 89 25.85 -26.37 3.45
CA ALA A 89 25.40 -25.55 2.33
C ALA A 89 24.38 -26.29 1.45
N ASP A 90 24.58 -27.59 1.22
CA ASP A 90 23.68 -28.41 0.41
C ASP A 90 22.31 -28.61 1.06
N VAL A 91 22.26 -28.78 2.39
CA VAL A 91 20.99 -28.88 3.13
C VAL A 91 20.25 -27.55 3.10
N LYS A 92 20.95 -26.42 3.31
CA LYS A 92 20.35 -25.08 3.21
C LYS A 92 19.69 -24.86 1.84
N LYS A 93 20.41 -25.18 0.76
CA LYS A 93 19.92 -25.05 -0.62
C LYS A 93 18.79 -26.04 -0.93
N SER A 94 18.87 -27.27 -0.45
CA SER A 94 17.85 -28.29 -0.72
C SER A 94 16.52 -27.96 -0.05
N LEU A 95 16.53 -27.38 1.16
CA LEU A 95 15.32 -26.92 1.85
C LEU A 95 14.61 -25.80 1.09
N ILE A 96 15.37 -24.79 0.62
CA ILE A 96 14.81 -23.70 -0.19
C ILE A 96 14.22 -24.26 -1.49
N ARG A 97 14.97 -25.10 -2.19
CA ARG A 97 14.53 -25.70 -3.45
C ARG A 97 13.29 -26.57 -3.26
N PHE A 98 13.24 -27.35 -2.17
CA PHE A 98 12.06 -28.15 -1.82
C PHE A 98 10.82 -27.27 -1.69
N CYS A 99 10.89 -26.19 -0.89
CA CYS A 99 9.75 -25.30 -0.71
C CYS A 99 9.32 -24.64 -2.03
N LEU A 100 10.27 -24.18 -2.85
CA LEU A 100 9.97 -23.61 -4.18
C LEU A 100 9.29 -24.63 -5.10
N CYS A 101 9.83 -25.85 -5.20
CA CYS A 101 9.22 -26.92 -6.00
C CYS A 101 7.82 -27.27 -5.51
N TYR A 102 7.62 -27.37 -4.19
CA TYR A 102 6.31 -27.66 -3.60
C TYR A 102 5.26 -26.63 -4.01
N ILE A 103 5.60 -25.33 -3.93
CA ILE A 103 4.67 -24.26 -4.29
C ILE A 103 4.24 -24.35 -5.76
N MET A 104 5.18 -24.67 -6.66
CA MET A 104 4.88 -24.78 -8.09
C MET A 104 4.11 -26.06 -8.42
N GLN A 105 4.44 -27.19 -7.80
CA GLN A 105 3.76 -28.47 -8.04
C GLN A 105 2.32 -28.46 -7.52
N HIS A 106 2.05 -27.71 -6.46
CA HIS A 106 0.73 -27.61 -5.83
C HIS A 106 0.05 -26.26 -6.11
N ALA A 107 0.39 -25.58 -7.21
CA ALA A 107 -0.11 -24.25 -7.51
C ALA A 107 -1.64 -24.17 -7.64
N SER A 108 -2.28 -25.23 -8.13
CA SER A 108 -3.75 -25.34 -8.26
C SER A 108 -4.46 -25.79 -6.98
N SER A 109 -3.75 -25.94 -5.85
CA SER A 109 -4.33 -26.35 -4.56
C SER A 109 -5.34 -25.30 -4.04
N PRO A 110 -6.53 -25.73 -3.57
CA PRO A 110 -7.50 -24.81 -2.98
C PRO A 110 -7.04 -24.25 -1.63
N GLU A 111 -6.11 -24.91 -0.93
CA GLU A 111 -5.62 -24.52 0.39
C GLU A 111 -4.55 -23.42 0.32
N ARG A 112 -4.96 -22.24 -0.17
CA ARG A 112 -4.06 -21.10 -0.41
C ARG A 112 -3.25 -20.66 0.81
N TYR A 113 -3.77 -20.85 2.02
CA TYR A 113 -3.04 -20.51 3.25
C TYR A 113 -1.81 -21.42 3.48
N VAL A 114 -1.85 -22.67 3.01
CA VAL A 114 -0.68 -23.57 3.05
C VAL A 114 0.36 -23.09 2.04
N GLN A 115 -0.07 -22.75 0.82
CA GLN A 115 0.80 -22.18 -0.22
C GLN A 115 1.49 -20.88 0.25
N ALA A 116 0.72 -19.98 0.84
CA ALA A 116 1.25 -18.74 1.44
C ALA A 116 2.25 -19.04 2.56
N LYS A 117 1.97 -20.04 3.41
CA LYS A 117 2.90 -20.43 4.48
C LYS A 117 4.21 -20.98 3.91
N VAL A 118 4.17 -21.89 2.95
CA VAL A 118 5.39 -22.47 2.34
C VAL A 118 6.18 -21.39 1.59
N SER A 119 5.50 -20.45 0.93
CA SER A 119 6.13 -19.29 0.27
C SER A 119 6.87 -18.40 1.26
N ALA A 120 6.23 -18.08 2.40
CA ALA A 120 6.87 -17.31 3.47
C ALA A 120 8.07 -18.06 4.07
N VAL A 121 7.98 -19.37 4.26
CA VAL A 121 9.11 -20.19 4.75
C VAL A 121 10.27 -20.15 3.74
N ALA A 122 10.00 -20.35 2.46
CA ALA A 122 11.03 -20.26 1.42
C ALA A 122 11.71 -18.88 1.42
N ALA A 123 10.94 -17.79 1.49
CA ALA A 123 11.47 -16.43 1.59
C ALA A 123 12.35 -16.23 2.83
N GLN A 124 11.93 -16.77 3.98
CA GLN A 124 12.67 -16.71 5.24
C GLN A 124 13.99 -17.47 5.17
N LEU A 125 13.99 -18.68 4.60
CA LEU A 125 15.22 -19.45 4.42
C LEU A 125 16.18 -18.77 3.42
N MET A 126 15.64 -18.18 2.34
CA MET A 126 16.44 -17.39 1.39
C MET A 126 17.07 -16.17 2.04
N LYS A 127 16.31 -15.40 2.83
CA LYS A 127 16.85 -14.25 3.57
C LYS A 127 17.86 -14.69 4.62
N ARG A 128 17.56 -15.75 5.39
CA ARG A 128 18.44 -16.28 6.44
C ARG A 128 19.81 -16.69 5.90
N GLY A 129 19.85 -17.23 4.68
CA GLY A 129 21.06 -17.59 3.96
C GLY A 129 21.63 -16.53 3.04
N TRP A 130 21.04 -15.34 2.96
CA TRP A 130 21.32 -14.38 1.90
C TRP A 130 22.80 -14.00 1.77
N LEU A 131 23.47 -13.81 2.92
CA LEU A 131 24.88 -13.48 2.99
C LEU A 131 25.80 -14.71 2.99
N ASP A 132 25.25 -15.92 3.22
CA ASP A 132 25.99 -17.19 3.14
C ASP A 132 26.11 -17.66 1.68
N PHE A 133 25.12 -17.35 0.85
CA PHE A 133 25.05 -17.80 -0.55
C PHE A 133 25.85 -16.91 -1.49
N GLU A 134 26.50 -17.52 -2.48
CA GLU A 134 27.08 -16.78 -3.59
C GLU A 134 25.99 -16.18 -4.50
N ALA A 135 26.36 -15.18 -5.30
CA ALA A 135 25.43 -14.55 -6.25
C ALA A 135 24.85 -15.57 -7.26
N SER A 136 25.69 -16.47 -7.77
CA SER A 136 25.32 -17.55 -8.70
C SER A 136 24.30 -18.52 -8.09
N GLU A 137 24.43 -18.82 -6.79
CA GLU A 137 23.49 -19.69 -6.07
C GLU A 137 22.12 -19.01 -5.94
N ARG A 138 22.10 -17.71 -5.61
CA ARG A 138 20.86 -16.90 -5.56
C ARG A 138 20.19 -16.83 -6.94
N GLU A 139 20.98 -16.62 -7.98
CA GLU A 139 20.51 -16.60 -9.37
C GLU A 139 19.88 -17.93 -9.78
N SER A 140 20.37 -19.07 -9.28
CA SER A 140 19.78 -20.38 -9.57
C SER A 140 18.35 -20.53 -9.03
N PHE A 141 18.07 -19.97 -7.85
CA PHE A 141 16.72 -19.93 -7.28
C PHE A 141 15.84 -19.00 -8.11
N PHE A 142 16.35 -17.82 -8.43
CA PHE A 142 15.64 -16.81 -9.22
C PHE A 142 15.34 -17.25 -10.64
N TYR A 143 16.19 -18.08 -11.25
CA TYR A 143 15.92 -18.69 -12.54
C TYR A 143 14.64 -19.53 -12.50
N GLN A 144 14.48 -20.41 -11.50
CA GLN A 144 13.29 -21.25 -11.35
C GLN A 144 12.02 -20.41 -11.13
N ILE A 145 12.12 -19.35 -10.33
CA ILE A 145 11.01 -18.42 -10.08
C ILE A 145 10.65 -17.63 -11.35
N ASN A 146 11.63 -17.18 -12.12
CA ASN A 146 11.36 -16.48 -13.37
C ASN A 146 10.65 -17.39 -14.39
N GLN A 147 11.07 -18.65 -14.50
CA GLN A 147 10.41 -19.63 -15.39
C GLN A 147 8.93 -19.86 -15.03
N SER A 148 8.56 -19.83 -13.75
CA SER A 148 7.14 -19.92 -13.36
C SER A 148 6.37 -18.66 -13.75
N ILE A 149 6.97 -17.47 -13.61
CA ILE A 149 6.34 -16.17 -13.92
C ILE A 149 6.11 -15.96 -15.44
N HIS A 150 6.90 -16.58 -16.31
CA HIS A 150 6.67 -16.53 -17.77
C HIS A 150 5.36 -17.21 -18.22
N GLY A 151 4.69 -17.96 -17.34
CA GLY A 151 3.35 -18.50 -17.62
C GLY A 151 3.32 -19.75 -18.50
N ALA A 152 4.47 -20.29 -18.92
CA ALA A 152 4.57 -21.50 -19.75
C ALA A 152 3.93 -22.75 -19.10
N HIS A 153 3.74 -22.72 -17.77
CA HIS A 153 3.16 -23.82 -16.98
C HIS A 153 1.74 -23.51 -16.46
N GLY A 154 1.05 -22.54 -17.08
CA GLY A 154 -0.33 -22.18 -16.74
C GLY A 154 -0.45 -21.07 -15.68
N SER A 155 -1.64 -20.49 -15.57
CA SER A 155 -1.91 -19.30 -14.76
C SER A 155 -1.81 -19.53 -13.25
N ASP A 156 -2.03 -20.74 -12.76
CA ASP A 156 -1.81 -21.09 -11.34
C ASP A 156 -0.34 -21.00 -10.97
N VAL A 157 0.54 -21.61 -11.77
CA VAL A 157 1.99 -21.59 -11.54
C VAL A 157 2.55 -20.18 -11.69
N GLN A 158 2.03 -19.43 -12.67
CA GLN A 158 2.36 -18.01 -12.85
C GLN A 158 2.01 -17.17 -11.62
N PHE A 159 0.77 -17.33 -11.12
CA PHE A 159 0.30 -16.66 -9.92
C PHE A 159 1.13 -17.03 -8.69
N CYS A 160 1.48 -18.30 -8.51
CA CYS A 160 2.34 -18.76 -7.43
C CYS A 160 3.75 -18.17 -7.49
N GLY A 161 4.35 -18.06 -8.68
CA GLY A 161 5.64 -17.40 -8.88
C GLY A 161 5.63 -15.94 -8.43
N ILE A 162 4.58 -15.19 -8.80
CA ILE A 162 4.40 -13.79 -8.41
C ILE A 162 4.19 -13.65 -6.90
N ASN A 163 3.32 -14.45 -6.29
CA ASN A 163 3.07 -14.39 -4.84
C ASN A 163 4.28 -14.81 -4.01
N PHE A 164 5.12 -15.71 -4.54
CA PHE A 164 6.39 -16.01 -3.91
C PHE A 164 7.29 -14.76 -3.86
N LEU A 165 7.39 -14.01 -4.97
CA LEU A 165 8.14 -12.75 -4.97
C LEU A 165 7.54 -11.70 -4.02
N GLU A 166 6.20 -11.62 -3.92
CA GLU A 166 5.53 -10.77 -2.93
C GLU A 166 5.94 -11.15 -1.49
N SER A 167 5.99 -12.45 -1.19
CA SER A 167 6.46 -12.97 0.11
C SER A 167 7.94 -12.64 0.34
N LEU A 168 8.77 -12.74 -0.70
CA LEU A 168 10.20 -12.44 -0.63
C LEU A 168 10.45 -10.95 -0.39
N VAL A 169 9.81 -10.06 -1.16
CA VAL A 169 9.94 -8.60 -0.97
C VAL A 169 9.45 -8.23 0.44
N SER A 170 8.33 -8.79 0.90
CA SER A 170 7.83 -8.59 2.27
C SER A 170 8.87 -9.00 3.32
N GLU A 171 9.49 -10.17 3.17
CA GLU A 171 10.43 -10.67 4.15
C GLU A 171 11.70 -9.81 4.23
N PHE A 172 12.11 -9.14 3.15
CA PHE A 172 13.27 -8.24 3.13
C PHE A 172 12.95 -6.81 3.60
N SER A 173 11.69 -6.39 3.58
CA SER A 173 11.28 -5.07 4.10
C SER A 173 11.39 -5.00 5.63
N PRO A 174 11.89 -3.89 6.22
CA PRO A 174 12.02 -3.76 7.68
C PRO A 174 10.70 -3.88 8.45
N SER A 175 9.60 -3.37 7.91
CA SER A 175 8.29 -3.33 8.60
C SER A 175 7.64 -4.71 8.71
N THR A 176 8.03 -5.65 7.84
CA THR A 176 7.41 -6.98 7.70
C THR A 176 8.42 -8.13 7.85
N SER A 177 9.69 -7.82 8.08
CA SER A 177 10.74 -8.82 8.30
C SER A 177 10.43 -9.68 9.53
N SER A 178 10.59 -10.99 9.38
CA SER A 178 10.49 -11.90 10.52
C SER A 178 11.66 -11.73 11.50
N ALA A 179 11.41 -12.03 12.77
CA ALA A 179 12.44 -12.08 13.79
C ALA A 179 13.28 -13.36 13.62
N MET A 180 14.51 -13.22 13.13
CA MET A 180 15.43 -14.35 12.91
C MET A 180 16.48 -14.49 14.03
N GLY A 181 16.40 -13.67 15.09
CA GLY A 181 17.43 -13.61 16.14
C GLY A 181 18.78 -13.08 15.65
N LEU A 182 18.79 -12.30 14.56
CA LEU A 182 19.99 -11.72 13.95
C LEU A 182 20.07 -10.21 14.19
N PRO A 183 21.28 -9.61 14.18
CA PRO A 183 21.47 -8.18 14.38
C PRO A 183 20.80 -7.34 13.29
N ARG A 184 20.41 -6.10 13.61
CA ARG A 184 19.78 -5.17 12.66
C ARG A 184 20.63 -4.95 11.40
N GLU A 185 21.95 -4.96 11.55
CA GLU A 185 22.93 -4.79 10.48
C GLU A 185 22.79 -5.88 9.41
N PHE A 186 22.49 -7.12 9.82
CA PHE A 186 22.24 -8.22 8.89
C PHE A 186 21.01 -7.93 8.02
N HIS A 187 19.90 -7.52 8.65
CA HIS A 187 18.66 -7.20 7.95
C HIS A 187 18.85 -6.03 6.98
N GLU A 188 19.60 -5.01 7.39
CA GLU A 188 19.92 -3.84 6.57
C GLU A 188 20.82 -4.19 5.37
N GLN A 189 21.82 -5.06 5.56
CA GLN A 189 22.65 -5.56 4.45
C GLN A 189 21.83 -6.36 3.44
N CYS A 190 20.95 -7.24 3.91
CA CYS A 190 20.04 -8.00 3.04
C CYS A 190 19.13 -7.06 2.24
N ARG A 191 18.52 -6.08 2.92
CA ARG A 191 17.65 -5.07 2.30
C ARG A 191 18.36 -4.31 1.18
N ARG A 192 19.54 -3.73 1.46
CA ARG A 192 20.34 -2.99 0.46
C ARG A 192 20.76 -3.87 -0.70
N SER A 193 21.17 -5.11 -0.41
CA SER A 193 21.56 -6.07 -1.43
C SER A 193 20.40 -6.44 -2.35
N LEU A 194 19.19 -6.63 -1.81
CA LEU A 194 17.99 -6.89 -2.63
C LEU A 194 17.63 -5.68 -3.50
N GLU A 195 17.59 -4.49 -2.90
CA GLU A 195 17.23 -3.24 -3.56
C GLU A 195 18.14 -2.93 -4.76
N LEU A 196 19.46 -3.03 -4.56
CA LEU A 196 20.45 -2.69 -5.58
C LEU A 196 20.51 -3.71 -6.72
N ASN A 197 20.37 -5.01 -6.42
CA ASN A 197 20.70 -6.06 -7.39
C ASN A 197 19.48 -6.76 -8.01
N TYR A 198 18.32 -6.77 -7.34
CA TYR A 198 17.20 -7.65 -7.74
C TYR A 198 15.84 -6.96 -7.82
N LEU A 199 15.59 -5.91 -7.04
CA LEU A 199 14.26 -5.30 -6.93
C LEU A 199 13.73 -4.75 -8.27
N LYS A 200 14.60 -4.12 -9.08
CA LYS A 200 14.26 -3.67 -10.45
C LYS A 200 13.89 -4.85 -11.36
N THR A 201 14.61 -5.95 -11.24
CA THR A 201 14.37 -7.17 -12.02
C THR A 201 13.01 -7.77 -11.68
N PHE A 202 12.66 -7.87 -10.39
CA PHE A 202 11.36 -8.39 -9.96
C PHE A 202 10.21 -7.51 -10.44
N TYR A 203 10.39 -6.19 -10.42
CA TYR A 203 9.41 -5.28 -10.98
C TYR A 203 9.19 -5.53 -12.46
N CYS A 204 10.26 -5.73 -13.24
CA CYS A 204 10.15 -6.04 -14.67
C CYS A 204 9.41 -7.36 -14.91
N TRP A 205 9.71 -8.40 -14.14
CA TRP A 205 9.00 -9.68 -14.26
C TRP A 205 7.51 -9.56 -13.95
N ALA A 206 7.14 -8.79 -12.92
CA ALA A 206 5.74 -8.51 -12.60
C ALA A 206 5.04 -7.75 -13.74
N LYS A 207 5.68 -6.69 -14.24
CA LYS A 207 5.18 -5.90 -15.38
C LYS A 207 4.95 -6.76 -16.62
N ASP A 208 5.95 -7.58 -16.97
CA ASP A 208 5.89 -8.44 -18.16
C ASP A 208 4.82 -9.52 -18.02
N ALA A 209 4.63 -10.09 -16.82
CA ALA A 209 3.56 -11.04 -16.53
C ALA A 209 2.16 -10.41 -16.62
N ALA A 210 1.99 -9.17 -16.15
CA ALA A 210 0.72 -8.46 -16.30
C ALA A 210 0.43 -8.13 -17.77
N ALA A 211 1.45 -7.67 -18.50
CA ALA A 211 1.34 -7.38 -19.93
C ALA A 211 0.99 -8.65 -20.73
N SER A 212 1.62 -9.79 -20.43
CA SER A 212 1.41 -11.04 -21.17
C SER A 212 -0.03 -11.56 -21.09
N VAL A 213 -0.77 -11.22 -20.04
CA VAL A 213 -2.15 -11.67 -19.82
C VAL A 213 -3.21 -10.62 -20.16
N THR A 214 -2.80 -9.41 -20.53
CA THR A 214 -3.70 -8.26 -20.73
C THR A 214 -4.73 -8.51 -21.84
N SER A 215 -4.31 -9.00 -23.01
CA SER A 215 -5.23 -9.26 -24.13
C SER A 215 -6.29 -10.31 -23.78
N MET A 216 -5.88 -11.40 -23.12
CA MET A 216 -6.79 -12.45 -22.67
C MET A 216 -7.87 -11.92 -21.71
N ILE A 217 -7.49 -10.98 -20.83
CA ILE A 217 -8.44 -10.34 -19.90
C ILE A 217 -9.39 -9.40 -20.66
N ILE A 218 -8.88 -8.57 -21.57
CA ILE A 218 -9.69 -7.56 -22.26
C ILE A 218 -10.65 -8.21 -23.27
N ASP A 219 -10.16 -9.18 -24.04
CA ASP A 219 -10.90 -9.77 -25.17
C ASP A 219 -11.95 -10.80 -24.71
N SER A 220 -11.81 -11.35 -23.51
CA SER A 220 -12.75 -12.36 -22.99
C SER A 220 -14.08 -11.74 -22.54
N GLN A 221 -15.19 -12.42 -22.86
CA GLN A 221 -16.53 -12.05 -22.38
C GLN A 221 -16.84 -12.56 -20.96
N THR A 222 -16.06 -13.51 -20.45
CA THR A 222 -16.25 -14.12 -19.13
C THR A 222 -15.07 -13.82 -18.20
N GLU A 223 -15.21 -14.18 -16.93
CA GLU A 223 -14.07 -14.19 -16.01
C GLU A 223 -13.06 -15.25 -16.46
N VAL A 224 -11.78 -14.88 -16.44
CA VAL A 224 -10.68 -15.71 -16.89
C VAL A 224 -9.63 -15.84 -15.78
N PRO A 225 -8.98 -17.00 -15.63
CA PRO A 225 -8.01 -17.22 -14.55
C PRO A 225 -6.77 -16.31 -14.66
N GLU A 226 -6.56 -15.64 -15.78
CA GLU A 226 -5.52 -14.62 -15.98
C GLU A 226 -5.73 -13.39 -15.08
N VAL A 227 -6.97 -13.10 -14.66
CA VAL A 227 -7.26 -11.95 -13.78
C VAL A 227 -6.49 -12.03 -12.47
N LYS A 228 -6.35 -13.22 -11.85
CA LYS A 228 -5.55 -13.37 -10.61
C LYS A 228 -4.06 -13.11 -10.85
N VAL A 229 -3.52 -13.46 -12.02
CA VAL A 229 -2.12 -13.21 -12.39
C VAL A 229 -1.90 -11.71 -12.50
N CYS A 230 -2.72 -11.01 -13.30
CA CYS A 230 -2.61 -9.56 -13.46
C CYS A 230 -2.79 -8.84 -12.12
N THR A 231 -3.75 -9.28 -11.30
CA THR A 231 -3.97 -8.72 -9.95
C THR A 231 -2.74 -8.88 -9.06
N ALA A 232 -2.16 -10.08 -8.99
CA ALA A 232 -0.97 -10.34 -8.19
C ALA A 232 0.23 -9.53 -8.69
N ALA A 233 0.41 -9.41 -10.01
CA ALA A 233 1.47 -8.62 -10.60
C ALA A 233 1.36 -7.13 -10.28
N LEU A 234 0.16 -6.55 -10.40
CA LEU A 234 -0.11 -5.16 -10.02
C LEU A 234 0.16 -4.91 -8.53
N ARG A 235 -0.24 -5.85 -7.66
CA ARG A 235 0.04 -5.79 -6.22
C ARG A 235 1.54 -5.84 -5.91
N LEU A 236 2.28 -6.74 -6.54
CA LEU A 236 3.73 -6.84 -6.37
C LEU A 236 4.42 -5.55 -6.84
N MET A 237 4.03 -5.00 -7.99
CA MET A 237 4.55 -3.71 -8.45
C MET A 237 4.25 -2.59 -7.44
N PHE A 238 3.03 -2.51 -6.92
CA PHE A 238 2.65 -1.54 -5.89
C PHE A 238 3.48 -1.72 -4.61
N GLN A 239 3.69 -2.96 -4.15
CA GLN A 239 4.53 -3.24 -2.99
C GLN A 239 5.98 -2.78 -3.21
N ILE A 240 6.55 -3.07 -4.38
CA ILE A 240 7.91 -2.67 -4.73
C ILE A 240 8.03 -1.15 -4.77
N LEU A 241 7.05 -0.43 -5.29
CA LEU A 241 7.08 1.03 -5.29
C LEU A 241 6.87 1.63 -3.90
N ASN A 242 6.26 0.90 -2.96
CA ASN A 242 6.22 1.27 -1.54
C ASN A 242 7.48 0.87 -0.75
N TRP A 243 8.51 0.39 -1.44
CA TRP A 243 9.81 0.17 -0.82
C TRP A 243 10.44 1.50 -0.39
N ASP A 244 11.00 1.55 0.81
CA ASP A 244 11.75 2.71 1.29
C ASP A 244 13.14 2.70 0.61
N PHE A 245 13.25 3.35 -0.56
CA PHE A 245 14.46 3.37 -1.38
C PHE A 245 15.60 4.15 -0.72
N HIS A 246 16.81 3.59 -0.76
CA HIS A 246 18.02 4.27 -0.32
C HIS A 246 18.48 5.30 -1.35
N ASN A 247 18.27 6.57 -1.03
CA ASN A 247 18.91 7.66 -1.77
C ASN A 247 20.43 7.66 -1.54
N THR A 248 21.20 7.12 -2.48
CA THR A 248 22.64 7.30 -2.55
C THR A 248 22.95 8.72 -3.06
N VAL A 249 23.69 9.49 -2.25
CA VAL A 249 24.31 10.78 -2.58
C VAL A 249 23.38 12.01 -2.51
N ALA A 250 23.64 12.86 -1.50
CA ALA A 250 23.41 14.31 -1.47
C ALA A 250 22.01 14.91 -1.70
N ALA A 251 21.01 14.16 -2.16
CA ALA A 251 19.62 14.62 -2.28
C ALA A 251 18.87 14.60 -0.95
N LYS A 252 19.49 14.10 0.13
CA LYS A 252 19.09 14.52 1.46
C LYS A 252 19.32 16.02 1.56
N ALA A 253 20.52 16.59 1.51
CA ALA A 253 20.71 18.03 1.77
C ALA A 253 19.89 19.03 0.91
N SER A 254 19.68 18.80 -0.40
CA SER A 254 18.97 19.77 -1.24
C SER A 254 17.44 19.67 -1.15
N ILE A 255 16.86 18.48 -0.98
CA ILE A 255 15.42 18.31 -0.73
C ILE A 255 15.12 18.43 0.77
N ASN A 256 16.05 18.05 1.64
CA ASN A 256 16.02 18.29 3.08
C ASN A 256 15.98 19.77 3.41
N PHE A 257 16.58 20.67 2.62
CA PHE A 257 16.43 22.10 2.89
C PHE A 257 14.97 22.57 2.73
N TYR A 258 14.16 21.84 1.95
CA TYR A 258 12.72 22.09 1.78
C TYR A 258 11.82 21.16 2.63
N PHE A 259 12.34 20.02 3.13
CA PHE A 259 11.55 18.97 3.80
C PHE A 259 12.12 18.40 5.12
N VAL A 260 13.17 18.97 5.76
CA VAL A 260 13.79 18.45 7.01
C VAL A 260 12.93 18.41 8.27
N GLY A 261 11.65 18.75 8.21
CA GLY A 261 10.77 18.61 9.37
C GLY A 261 10.33 17.18 9.70
N VAL A 262 10.58 16.17 8.86
CA VAL A 262 9.99 14.82 9.03
C VAL A 262 10.98 13.83 9.66
N LYS A 263 11.65 14.26 10.74
CA LYS A 263 12.23 13.33 11.72
C LYS A 263 11.81 13.73 13.12
N ASP A 264 10.74 13.07 13.56
CA ASP A 264 10.67 12.38 14.85
C ASP A 264 10.88 13.26 16.09
N HIS A 265 9.93 14.17 16.30
CA HIS A 265 9.48 14.51 17.65
C HIS A 265 8.13 13.84 17.85
N GLY A 266 8.14 12.60 18.35
CA GLY A 266 7.23 12.12 19.41
C GLY A 266 5.71 12.18 19.28
N ASP A 267 5.13 12.72 18.22
CA ASP A 267 3.68 12.80 17.99
C ASP A 267 3.37 12.39 16.54
N SER A 268 3.30 11.06 16.32
CA SER A 268 2.80 10.50 15.07
C SER A 268 1.27 10.44 15.11
N THR A 269 0.60 11.52 14.71
CA THR A 269 -0.85 11.49 14.45
C THR A 269 -1.13 11.56 12.95
N LYS A 270 -1.74 10.46 12.46
CA LYS A 270 -2.60 10.26 11.28
C LYS A 270 -2.56 11.33 10.15
N ARG A 271 -1.41 11.61 9.54
CA ARG A 271 -1.44 12.08 8.14
C ARG A 271 -1.88 10.93 7.27
N SER A 272 -2.75 11.17 6.28
CA SER A 272 -3.14 10.16 5.29
C SER A 272 -1.87 9.52 4.74
N GLU A 273 -1.67 8.22 4.97
CA GLU A 273 -0.42 7.54 4.63
C GLU A 273 -0.15 7.66 3.13
N TYR A 274 0.85 8.46 2.75
CA TYR A 274 1.41 8.48 1.40
C TYR A 274 2.90 8.17 1.48
N ASN A 275 3.35 7.24 0.64
CA ASN A 275 4.76 6.88 0.53
C ASN A 275 5.35 7.52 -0.72
N LEU A 276 6.38 8.34 -0.51
CA LEU A 276 7.11 8.99 -1.60
C LEU A 276 7.99 7.96 -2.32
N VAL A 277 7.91 7.91 -3.65
CA VAL A 277 8.63 6.92 -4.46
C VAL A 277 9.87 7.58 -5.07
N GLN A 278 11.06 7.24 -4.56
CA GLN A 278 12.32 7.83 -5.00
C GLN A 278 13.38 6.78 -5.39
N PRO A 279 13.12 5.94 -6.41
CA PRO A 279 14.15 5.10 -6.98
C PRO A 279 15.23 5.95 -7.69
N GLY A 280 16.44 5.38 -7.83
CA GLY A 280 17.55 6.05 -8.52
C GLY A 280 17.38 6.12 -10.05
N PRO A 281 18.30 6.82 -10.76
CA PRO A 281 18.25 7.01 -12.21
C PRO A 281 18.18 5.71 -13.03
N ALA A 282 18.72 4.62 -12.46
CA ALA A 282 18.68 3.30 -13.06
C ALA A 282 17.26 2.74 -13.26
N TRP A 283 16.21 3.37 -12.71
CA TRP A 283 14.81 2.95 -12.90
C TRP A 283 14.06 3.74 -13.98
N CYS A 284 14.67 4.79 -14.54
CA CYS A 284 14.02 5.70 -15.51
C CYS A 284 13.52 4.98 -16.77
N ASP A 285 14.33 4.04 -17.29
CA ASP A 285 13.98 3.21 -18.44
C ASP A 285 12.74 2.35 -18.21
N VAL A 286 12.51 1.91 -16.97
CA VAL A 286 11.41 1.00 -16.61
C VAL A 286 10.15 1.77 -16.18
N LEU A 287 10.28 2.82 -15.36
CA LEU A 287 9.12 3.50 -14.76
C LEU A 287 8.65 4.70 -15.57
N VAL A 288 9.53 5.36 -16.33
CA VAL A 288 9.22 6.61 -17.04
C VAL A 288 9.19 6.38 -18.56
N SER A 289 10.27 5.84 -19.12
CA SER A 289 10.47 5.79 -20.59
C SER A 289 9.84 4.57 -21.28
N SER A 290 9.31 3.59 -20.52
CA SER A 290 8.84 2.30 -21.05
C SER A 290 7.44 2.31 -21.67
N GLY A 291 6.68 3.40 -21.52
CA GLY A 291 5.25 3.43 -21.83
C GLY A 291 4.36 2.69 -20.82
N HIS A 292 4.92 2.26 -19.67
CA HIS A 292 4.19 1.51 -18.65
C HIS A 292 2.96 2.25 -18.11
N ILE A 293 3.08 3.57 -17.89
CA ILE A 293 1.95 4.40 -17.41
C ILE A 293 0.81 4.41 -18.43
N SER A 294 1.14 4.58 -19.71
CA SER A 294 0.16 4.53 -20.80
C SER A 294 -0.55 3.18 -20.83
N TRP A 295 0.20 2.08 -20.70
CA TRP A 295 -0.40 0.75 -20.61
C TRP A 295 -1.32 0.60 -19.39
N LEU A 296 -0.89 1.06 -18.21
CA LEU A 296 -1.66 0.91 -16.97
C LEU A 296 -2.98 1.70 -17.01
N LEU A 297 -2.93 2.94 -17.49
CA LEU A 297 -4.11 3.78 -17.67
C LEU A 297 -5.07 3.17 -18.71
N ASN A 298 -4.54 2.66 -19.83
CA ASN A 298 -5.34 1.99 -20.86
C ASN A 298 -5.96 0.67 -20.34
N LEU A 299 -5.22 -0.11 -19.56
CA LEU A 299 -5.74 -1.31 -18.90
C LEU A 299 -6.90 -0.95 -17.98
N TYR A 300 -6.75 0.06 -17.12
CA TYR A 300 -7.84 0.48 -16.24
C TYR A 300 -9.06 0.98 -17.02
N ALA A 301 -8.85 1.77 -18.08
CA ALA A 301 -9.93 2.25 -18.94
C ALA A 301 -10.67 1.09 -19.65
N ALA A 302 -9.94 0.08 -20.13
CA ALA A 302 -10.53 -1.11 -20.75
C ALA A 302 -11.33 -1.94 -19.74
N LEU A 303 -10.81 -2.13 -18.52
CA LEU A 303 -11.52 -2.81 -17.43
C LEU A 303 -12.81 -2.06 -17.06
N ARG A 304 -12.75 -0.73 -16.97
CA ARG A 304 -13.92 0.12 -16.73
C ARG A 304 -15.01 -0.09 -17.79
N GLN A 305 -14.63 -0.08 -19.07
CA GLN A 305 -15.59 -0.29 -20.17
C GLN A 305 -16.18 -1.70 -20.14
N LYS A 306 -15.35 -2.71 -19.89
CA LYS A 306 -15.77 -4.12 -19.83
C LYS A 306 -16.77 -4.38 -18.70
N PHE A 307 -16.54 -3.79 -17.54
CA PHE A 307 -17.31 -4.08 -16.33
C PHE A 307 -18.30 -2.98 -15.93
N SER A 308 -18.57 -2.00 -16.81
CA SER A 308 -19.43 -0.85 -16.50
C SER A 308 -20.84 -1.22 -16.05
N CYS A 309 -21.36 -2.38 -16.46
CA CYS A 309 -22.69 -2.87 -16.08
C CYS A 309 -22.72 -3.68 -14.78
N GLN A 310 -21.57 -3.94 -14.15
CA GLN A 310 -21.49 -4.70 -12.90
C GLN A 310 -21.44 -3.74 -11.71
N ALA A 311 -22.39 -3.87 -10.78
CA ALA A 311 -22.58 -2.94 -9.67
C ALA A 311 -21.35 -2.76 -8.75
N PHE A 312 -20.41 -3.71 -8.73
CA PHE A 312 -19.27 -3.74 -7.81
C PHE A 312 -17.90 -3.86 -8.50
N TRP A 313 -17.81 -3.52 -9.79
CA TRP A 313 -16.55 -3.68 -10.51
C TRP A 313 -15.42 -2.81 -9.95
N LEU A 314 -15.76 -1.67 -9.35
CA LEU A 314 -14.78 -0.77 -8.76
C LEU A 314 -14.00 -1.41 -7.63
N ASP A 315 -14.61 -2.30 -6.87
CA ASP A 315 -13.97 -2.96 -5.72
C ASP A 315 -13.47 -4.37 -6.05
N CYS A 316 -13.54 -4.77 -7.33
CA CYS A 316 -12.92 -6.02 -7.75
C CYS A 316 -11.39 -5.94 -7.57
N PRO A 317 -10.72 -7.06 -7.23
CA PRO A 317 -9.30 -7.06 -6.89
C PRO A 317 -8.38 -6.44 -7.95
N ILE A 318 -8.66 -6.65 -9.23
CA ILE A 318 -7.85 -6.10 -10.34
C ILE A 318 -8.02 -4.58 -10.47
N ALA A 319 -9.25 -4.05 -10.34
CA ALA A 319 -9.51 -2.61 -10.41
C ALA A 319 -8.88 -1.88 -9.23
N LEU A 320 -9.03 -2.42 -8.01
CA LEU A 320 -8.39 -1.90 -6.81
C LEU A 320 -6.86 -1.89 -6.95
N SER A 321 -6.26 -2.99 -7.42
CA SER A 321 -4.81 -3.09 -7.58
C SER A 321 -4.27 -2.13 -8.64
N ALA A 322 -5.01 -1.94 -9.74
CA ALA A 322 -4.68 -0.96 -10.77
C ALA A 322 -4.74 0.48 -10.25
N ARG A 323 -5.82 0.87 -9.55
CA ARG A 323 -5.93 2.21 -8.96
C ARG A 323 -4.83 2.50 -7.94
N LYS A 324 -4.56 1.56 -7.03
CA LYS A 324 -3.46 1.71 -6.05
C LYS A 324 -2.12 1.94 -6.74
N LEU A 325 -1.84 1.21 -7.82
CA LEU A 325 -0.62 1.41 -8.59
C LEU A 325 -0.58 2.77 -9.31
N ILE A 326 -1.71 3.21 -9.90
CA ILE A 326 -1.85 4.55 -10.51
C ILE A 326 -1.57 5.64 -9.48
N VAL A 327 -2.20 5.57 -8.30
CA VAL A 327 -1.99 6.53 -7.20
C VAL A 327 -0.52 6.54 -6.76
N GLN A 328 0.12 5.37 -6.65
CA GLN A 328 1.54 5.28 -6.28
C GLN A 328 2.47 5.93 -7.31
N PHE A 329 2.12 5.88 -8.60
CA PHE A 329 2.89 6.57 -9.64
C PHE A 329 2.79 8.10 -9.53
N CYS A 330 1.74 8.64 -8.90
CA CYS A 330 1.60 10.07 -8.66
C CYS A 330 2.59 10.61 -7.62
N SER A 331 3.23 9.74 -6.81
CA SER A 331 4.27 10.13 -5.85
C SER A 331 5.70 9.82 -6.32
N LEU A 332 5.88 9.46 -7.60
CA LEU A 332 7.20 9.25 -8.20
C LEU A 332 7.96 10.57 -8.30
N ALA A 333 9.13 10.65 -7.67
CA ALA A 333 9.95 11.86 -7.60
C ALA A 333 11.45 11.55 -7.48
N GLY A 334 12.27 12.61 -7.47
CA GLY A 334 13.70 12.52 -7.19
C GLY A 334 14.55 12.35 -8.45
N THR A 335 15.73 11.73 -8.28
CA THR A 335 16.78 11.69 -9.32
C THR A 335 16.46 10.77 -10.50
N ILE A 336 15.32 10.06 -10.47
CA ILE A 336 14.85 9.27 -11.62
C ILE A 336 14.56 10.15 -12.85
N PHE A 337 14.07 11.36 -12.63
CA PHE A 337 13.87 12.33 -13.70
C PHE A 337 15.21 13.01 -14.02
N HIS A 338 15.58 13.00 -15.30
CA HIS A 338 16.79 13.69 -15.76
C HIS A 338 16.69 15.19 -15.52
N SER A 339 17.82 15.89 -15.49
CA SER A 339 17.87 17.36 -15.30
C SER A 339 17.42 18.09 -16.57
N ASP A 340 16.15 17.99 -16.92
CA ASP A 340 15.51 18.63 -18.08
C ASP A 340 14.63 19.82 -17.66
N ASN A 341 15.04 20.52 -16.60
CA ASN A 341 14.27 21.56 -15.93
C ASN A 341 12.90 21.09 -15.38
N GLY A 342 12.69 19.78 -15.23
CA GLY A 342 11.48 19.21 -14.63
C GLY A 342 10.38 18.86 -15.63
N GLN A 343 10.60 19.08 -16.94
CA GLN A 343 9.60 18.84 -17.97
C GLN A 343 9.13 17.38 -18.02
N MET A 344 10.04 16.42 -17.90
CA MET A 344 9.71 15.00 -17.89
C MET A 344 8.84 14.65 -16.68
N HIS A 345 9.12 15.23 -15.52
CA HIS A 345 8.32 15.03 -14.31
C HIS A 345 6.93 15.66 -14.46
N GLU A 346 6.85 16.89 -14.99
CA GLU A 346 5.56 17.55 -15.27
C GLU A 346 4.71 16.76 -16.26
N ASN A 347 5.31 16.25 -17.34
CA ASN A 347 4.62 15.42 -18.32
C ASN A 347 4.11 14.10 -17.72
N HIS A 348 4.92 13.47 -16.86
CA HIS A 348 4.55 12.27 -16.11
C HIS A 348 3.32 12.51 -15.23
N LEU A 349 3.35 13.57 -14.43
CA LEU A 349 2.24 13.93 -13.54
C LEU A 349 0.99 14.35 -14.31
N LEU A 350 1.16 15.10 -15.41
CA LEU A 350 0.04 15.51 -16.28
C LEU A 350 -0.67 14.30 -16.88
N GLN A 351 0.08 13.31 -17.35
CA GLN A 351 -0.48 12.07 -17.89
C GLN A 351 -1.31 11.32 -16.85
N LEU A 352 -0.80 11.18 -15.61
CA LEU A 352 -1.52 10.53 -14.52
C LEU A 352 -2.76 11.31 -14.12
N LEU A 353 -2.64 12.64 -13.99
CA LEU A 353 -3.75 13.53 -13.65
C LEU A 353 -4.88 13.42 -14.69
N LEU A 354 -4.54 13.42 -15.98
CA LEU A 354 -5.48 13.16 -17.06
C LEU A 354 -6.17 11.80 -16.95
N GLY A 355 -5.42 10.77 -16.58
CA GLY A 355 -5.94 9.41 -16.39
C GLY A 355 -6.97 9.28 -15.27
N ILE A 356 -6.85 10.09 -14.21
CA ILE A 356 -7.76 10.08 -13.06
C ILE A 356 -8.87 11.12 -13.15
N MET A 357 -8.90 12.02 -14.15
CA MET A 357 -9.89 13.09 -14.22
C MET A 357 -11.34 12.59 -14.08
N GLN A 358 -11.67 11.47 -14.75
CA GLN A 358 -13.02 10.88 -14.68
C GLN A 358 -13.40 10.31 -13.29
N TRP A 359 -12.47 10.30 -12.34
CA TRP A 359 -12.71 9.83 -10.97
C TRP A 359 -13.22 10.97 -10.07
N ILE A 360 -12.92 12.21 -10.43
CA ILE A 360 -13.07 13.39 -9.55
C ILE A 360 -13.71 14.60 -10.25
N ASP A 361 -13.79 14.64 -11.57
CA ASP A 361 -14.30 15.80 -12.33
C ASP A 361 -15.49 15.43 -13.25
N PRO A 362 -16.58 16.23 -13.27
CA PRO A 362 -16.86 17.36 -12.37
C PRO A 362 -17.30 16.85 -10.97
N PRO A 363 -16.84 17.48 -9.87
CA PRO A 363 -17.06 16.97 -8.51
C PRO A 363 -18.52 16.72 -8.14
N ASP A 364 -19.43 17.60 -8.55
CA ASP A 364 -20.87 17.53 -8.25
C ASP A 364 -21.56 16.36 -8.96
N ALA A 365 -21.07 15.96 -10.13
CA ALA A 365 -21.61 14.79 -10.83
C ALA A 365 -21.12 13.50 -10.17
N VAL A 366 -19.87 13.49 -9.70
CA VAL A 366 -19.28 12.35 -8.99
C VAL A 366 -19.96 12.16 -7.62
N SER A 367 -20.11 13.22 -6.82
CA SER A 367 -20.80 13.16 -5.53
C SER A 367 -22.24 12.66 -5.68
N ARG A 368 -23.00 13.21 -6.62
CA ARG A 368 -24.37 12.75 -6.94
C ARG A 368 -24.40 11.29 -7.40
N ALA A 369 -23.41 10.82 -8.16
CA ALA A 369 -23.35 9.42 -8.55
C ALA A 369 -23.15 8.52 -7.32
N ILE A 370 -22.32 8.94 -6.36
CA ILE A 370 -22.10 8.21 -5.10
C ILE A 370 -23.38 8.19 -4.26
N GLU A 371 -24.06 9.33 -4.11
CA GLU A 371 -25.36 9.42 -3.42
C GLU A 371 -26.43 8.52 -4.07
N ASN A 372 -26.34 8.29 -5.39
CA ASN A 372 -27.20 7.37 -6.13
C ASN A 372 -26.72 5.90 -6.09
N GLY A 373 -25.75 5.56 -5.23
CA GLY A 373 -25.30 4.19 -4.99
C GLY A 373 -24.08 3.75 -5.80
N LYS A 374 -23.36 4.65 -6.48
CA LYS A 374 -22.04 4.34 -7.06
C LYS A 374 -21.00 4.24 -5.94
N CYS A 375 -20.10 3.26 -6.03
CA CYS A 375 -18.97 3.17 -5.11
C CYS A 375 -18.06 4.42 -5.15
N GLU A 376 -17.68 4.90 -3.98
CA GLU A 376 -16.83 6.06 -3.69
C GLU A 376 -15.33 5.82 -3.95
N SER A 377 -14.90 4.57 -4.17
CA SER A 377 -13.48 4.19 -4.26
C SER A 377 -12.68 5.04 -5.24
N GLU A 378 -13.24 5.38 -6.41
CA GLU A 378 -12.55 6.25 -7.38
C GLU A 378 -12.37 7.68 -6.88
N MET A 379 -13.38 8.24 -6.20
CA MET A 379 -13.33 9.58 -5.64
C MET A 379 -12.23 9.65 -4.57
N LEU A 380 -12.18 8.68 -3.67
CA LEU A 380 -11.15 8.61 -2.63
C LEU A 380 -9.75 8.41 -3.21
N ASP A 381 -9.59 7.49 -4.17
CA ASP A 381 -8.30 7.27 -4.82
C ASP A 381 -7.85 8.47 -5.66
N GLY A 382 -8.79 9.20 -6.27
CA GLY A 382 -8.52 10.45 -6.97
C GLY A 382 -8.07 11.57 -6.02
N CYS A 383 -8.66 11.68 -4.83
CA CYS A 383 -8.18 12.58 -3.78
C CYS A 383 -6.75 12.21 -3.33
N ARG A 384 -6.46 10.91 -3.14
CA ARG A 384 -5.11 10.42 -2.78
C ARG A 384 -4.08 10.68 -3.87
N ALA A 385 -4.49 10.59 -5.13
CA ALA A 385 -3.64 10.94 -6.26
C ALA A 385 -3.33 12.44 -6.27
N LEU A 386 -4.31 13.32 -6.04
CA LEU A 386 -4.06 14.77 -5.89
C LEU A 386 -3.11 15.06 -4.72
N LEU A 387 -3.29 14.41 -3.58
CA LEU A 387 -2.35 14.50 -2.44
C LEU A 387 -0.94 14.11 -2.87
N SER A 388 -0.80 12.97 -3.56
CA SER A 388 0.50 12.49 -4.03
C SER A 388 1.18 13.49 -4.97
N ILE A 389 0.43 14.04 -5.95
CA ILE A 389 0.93 15.08 -6.87
C ILE A 389 1.32 16.35 -6.08
N ALA A 390 0.50 16.78 -5.13
CA ALA A 390 0.76 17.95 -4.30
C ALA A 390 2.05 17.82 -3.48
N THR A 391 2.39 16.62 -3.04
CA THR A 391 3.60 16.38 -2.22
C THR A 391 4.90 16.43 -3.01
N VAL A 392 4.83 16.29 -4.34
CA VAL A 392 6.00 16.24 -5.23
C VAL A 392 6.13 17.47 -6.13
N THR A 393 5.24 18.46 -5.96
CA THR A 393 5.21 19.68 -6.79
C THR A 393 5.26 20.95 -5.94
N THR A 394 5.60 22.06 -6.59
CA THR A 394 5.35 23.39 -6.01
C THR A 394 3.91 23.81 -6.32
N PRO A 395 3.31 24.75 -5.56
CA PRO A 395 1.96 25.24 -5.85
C PRO A 395 1.80 25.81 -7.25
N PHE A 396 2.85 26.42 -7.81
CA PHE A 396 2.86 26.90 -9.19
C PHE A 396 2.80 25.73 -10.19
N VAL A 397 3.70 24.75 -10.07
CA VAL A 397 3.73 23.58 -10.97
C VAL A 397 2.42 22.79 -10.85
N PHE A 398 1.95 22.55 -9.62
CA PHE A 398 0.68 21.89 -9.35
C PHE A 398 -0.46 22.52 -10.14
N ASP A 399 -0.62 23.84 -10.04
CA ASP A 399 -1.68 24.57 -10.74
C ASP A 399 -1.53 24.53 -12.28
N GLN A 400 -0.28 24.64 -12.76
CA GLN A 400 0.04 24.64 -14.19
C GLN A 400 -0.30 23.32 -14.91
N LEU A 401 -0.28 22.17 -14.21
CA LEU A 401 -0.57 20.87 -14.80
C LEU A 401 -1.87 20.91 -15.63
N LEU A 402 -3.01 21.29 -15.03
CA LEU A 402 -4.26 21.41 -15.79
C LEU A 402 -4.34 22.70 -16.64
N LYS A 403 -3.74 23.82 -16.22
CA LYS A 403 -3.78 25.06 -17.03
C LYS A 403 -3.16 24.88 -18.42
N SER A 404 -2.21 23.95 -18.56
CA SER A 404 -1.59 23.62 -19.85
C SER A 404 -2.58 23.11 -20.90
N ILE A 405 -3.73 22.57 -20.48
CA ILE A 405 -4.68 21.84 -21.34
C ILE A 405 -6.17 22.20 -21.10
N ARG A 406 -6.49 22.89 -20.00
CA ARG A 406 -7.85 23.22 -19.55
C ARG A 406 -7.92 24.72 -19.20
N PRO A 407 -9.13 25.32 -19.20
CA PRO A 407 -9.30 26.73 -18.85
C PRO A 407 -9.13 27.02 -17.35
N PHE A 408 -8.95 25.99 -16.52
CA PHE A 408 -8.73 26.10 -15.08
C PHE A 408 -7.53 25.26 -14.67
N GLY A 409 -6.89 25.65 -13.57
CA GLY A 409 -5.74 24.94 -13.01
C GLY A 409 -6.10 23.92 -11.95
N THR A 410 -5.12 23.14 -11.53
CA THR A 410 -5.32 22.05 -10.57
C THR A 410 -5.68 22.57 -9.17
N LEU A 411 -5.26 23.80 -8.78
CA LEU A 411 -5.69 24.40 -7.52
C LEU A 411 -7.20 24.68 -7.52
N GLN A 412 -7.74 25.10 -8.67
CA GLN A 412 -9.17 25.32 -8.82
C GLN A 412 -9.95 24.00 -8.74
N LEU A 413 -9.44 22.91 -9.33
CA LEU A 413 -10.03 21.57 -9.19
C LEU A 413 -10.01 21.11 -7.72
N LEU A 414 -8.88 21.25 -7.04
CA LEU A 414 -8.73 20.91 -5.61
C LEU A 414 -9.72 21.68 -4.74
N SER A 415 -9.89 22.98 -4.99
CA SER A 415 -10.86 23.81 -4.30
C SER A 415 -12.31 23.42 -4.59
N SER A 416 -12.65 23.11 -5.84
CA SER A 416 -13.99 22.67 -6.23
C SER A 416 -14.35 21.34 -5.59
N LEU A 417 -13.40 20.39 -5.54
CA LEU A 417 -13.56 19.10 -4.86
C LEU A 417 -13.82 19.27 -3.37
N MET A 418 -12.97 20.04 -2.69
CA MET A 418 -13.14 20.30 -1.26
C MET A 418 -14.47 21.02 -0.99
N GLY A 419 -14.85 21.97 -1.84
CA GLY A 419 -16.13 22.65 -1.71
C GLY A 419 -17.33 21.72 -1.88
N GLU A 420 -17.26 20.77 -2.81
CA GLU A 420 -18.31 19.75 -2.96
C GLU A 420 -18.38 18.80 -1.76
N VAL A 421 -17.22 18.33 -1.26
CA VAL A 421 -17.14 17.51 -0.05
C VAL A 421 -17.74 18.23 1.16
N VAL A 422 -17.44 19.52 1.34
CA VAL A 422 -18.03 20.34 2.42
C VAL A 422 -19.55 20.44 2.28
N LYS A 423 -20.08 20.62 1.06
CA LYS A 423 -21.54 20.63 0.85
C LYS A 423 -22.20 19.30 1.22
N VAL A 424 -21.60 18.17 0.83
CA VAL A 424 -22.10 16.83 1.18
C VAL A 424 -22.08 16.63 2.70
N LEU A 425 -21.05 17.10 3.39
CA LEU A 425 -20.99 17.08 4.85
C LEU A 425 -22.10 17.95 5.48
N MET A 426 -22.42 19.10 4.88
CA MET A 426 -23.49 19.99 5.36
C MET A 426 -24.91 19.46 5.14
N THR A 427 -25.12 18.53 4.20
CA THR A 427 -26.41 17.89 3.91
C THR A 427 -26.62 16.62 4.73
N HIS A 428 -25.56 15.86 4.98
CA HIS A 428 -25.58 14.62 5.74
C HIS A 428 -24.98 14.81 7.15
N ASN A 429 -25.79 15.29 8.09
CA ASN A 429 -25.46 15.35 9.52
C ASN A 429 -25.65 13.96 10.18
N SER A 430 -24.91 12.94 9.74
CA SER A 430 -24.83 11.66 10.44
C SER A 430 -23.54 11.57 11.24
N ASP A 431 -23.60 11.00 12.44
CA ASP A 431 -22.42 10.71 13.27
C ASP A 431 -21.56 9.56 12.71
N GLU A 432 -22.03 8.88 11.66
CA GLU A 432 -21.27 7.84 10.96
C GLU A 432 -20.22 8.43 10.02
N GLU A 433 -19.00 7.89 10.06
CA GLU A 433 -17.92 8.23 9.13
C GLU A 433 -18.32 7.85 7.69
N THR A 434 -18.69 8.83 6.89
CA THR A 434 -18.99 8.66 5.46
C THR A 434 -17.77 8.90 4.59
N TRP A 435 -17.86 8.58 3.30
CA TRP A 435 -16.79 8.83 2.32
C TRP A 435 -16.33 10.30 2.30
N SER A 436 -17.24 11.25 2.58
CA SER A 436 -16.95 12.68 2.56
C SER A 436 -16.04 13.12 3.71
N TRP A 437 -16.09 12.42 4.86
CA TRP A 437 -15.14 12.64 5.96
C TRP A 437 -13.72 12.27 5.54
N GLN A 438 -13.55 11.07 4.95
CA GLN A 438 -12.25 10.62 4.46
C GLN A 438 -11.73 11.52 3.33
N ALA A 439 -12.60 11.89 2.39
CA ALA A 439 -12.23 12.80 1.30
C ALA A 439 -11.78 14.16 1.83
N ARG A 440 -12.49 14.73 2.82
CA ARG A 440 -12.12 16.00 3.46
C ARG A 440 -10.71 15.93 4.02
N ASP A 441 -10.39 14.90 4.80
CA ASP A 441 -9.10 14.79 5.47
C ASP A 441 -7.94 14.64 4.46
N ILE A 442 -8.13 13.83 3.40
CA ILE A 442 -7.15 13.69 2.31
C ILE A 442 -6.95 15.00 1.55
N LEU A 443 -8.02 15.74 1.27
CA LEU A 443 -7.95 17.02 0.56
C LEU A 443 -7.31 18.11 1.44
N LEU A 444 -7.55 18.11 2.75
CA LEU A 444 -6.87 18.98 3.71
C LEU A 444 -5.37 18.67 3.79
N ASP A 445 -4.99 17.40 3.78
CA ASP A 445 -3.59 17.00 3.67
C ASP A 445 -2.96 17.52 2.36
N SER A 446 -3.72 17.54 1.26
CA SER A 446 -3.27 18.06 -0.03
C SER A 446 -2.99 19.57 0.02
N TRP A 447 -3.93 20.34 0.59
CA TRP A 447 -3.72 21.78 0.84
C TRP A 447 -2.53 22.03 1.76
N THR A 448 -2.41 21.22 2.81
CA THR A 448 -1.31 21.31 3.78
C THR A 448 0.05 21.05 3.13
N ALA A 449 0.14 20.03 2.27
CA ALA A 449 1.36 19.71 1.51
C ALA A 449 1.82 20.89 0.62
N LEU A 450 0.87 21.62 0.01
CA LEU A 450 1.15 22.77 -0.84
C LEU A 450 1.51 24.03 -0.05
N LEU A 451 0.86 24.26 1.10
CA LEU A 451 0.94 25.53 1.83
C LEU A 451 2.04 25.57 2.91
N ILE A 452 2.35 24.46 3.57
CA ILE A 452 3.42 24.43 4.60
C ILE A 452 4.77 24.94 4.07
N PRO A 453 5.25 24.53 2.87
CA PRO A 453 6.52 25.03 2.34
C PRO A 453 6.53 26.55 2.11
N LEU A 454 5.38 27.12 1.72
CA LEU A 454 5.23 28.56 1.51
C LEU A 454 5.26 29.35 2.82
N GLU A 455 4.60 28.83 3.86
CA GLU A 455 4.56 29.45 5.17
C GLU A 455 5.97 29.50 5.79
N ARG A 456 6.72 28.40 5.71
CA ARG A 456 8.09 28.31 6.25
C ARG A 456 9.09 29.21 5.52
N SER A 457 8.90 29.43 4.23
CA SER A 457 9.76 30.32 3.43
C SER A 457 9.39 31.80 3.58
N GLY A 458 8.24 32.13 4.19
CA GLY A 458 7.72 33.49 4.28
C GLY A 458 7.31 34.09 2.92
N GLN A 459 7.14 33.25 1.90
CA GLN A 459 6.93 33.66 0.51
C GLN A 459 5.51 33.33 0.05
N SER A 460 4.49 33.87 0.72
CA SER A 460 3.08 33.72 0.29
C SER A 460 2.82 34.28 -1.13
N SER A 461 3.71 35.15 -1.64
CA SER A 461 3.70 35.68 -3.00
C SER A 461 3.94 34.64 -4.11
N LEU A 462 4.33 33.41 -3.76
CA LEU A 462 4.53 32.32 -4.72
C LEU A 462 3.26 31.53 -5.04
N LEU A 463 2.17 31.74 -4.29
CA LEU A 463 0.89 31.14 -4.64
C LEU A 463 0.27 31.89 -5.83
N PRO A 464 -0.18 31.20 -6.89
CA PRO A 464 -0.89 31.85 -7.99
C PRO A 464 -2.12 32.63 -7.52
N HIS A 465 -2.50 33.70 -8.22
CA HIS A 465 -3.64 34.54 -7.86
C HIS A 465 -4.95 33.72 -7.78
N GLU A 466 -5.12 32.75 -8.68
CA GLU A 466 -6.25 31.83 -8.66
C GLU A 466 -6.20 30.93 -7.42
N GLY A 467 -5.01 30.53 -6.96
CA GLY A 467 -4.83 29.81 -5.71
C GLY A 467 -5.24 30.63 -4.48
N ILE A 468 -4.89 31.92 -4.45
CA ILE A 468 -5.34 32.85 -3.39
C ILE A 468 -6.87 32.98 -3.41
N SER A 469 -7.47 33.17 -4.58
CA SER A 469 -8.93 33.26 -4.72
C SER A 469 -9.63 31.96 -4.32
N ALA A 470 -9.08 30.82 -4.69
CA ALA A 470 -9.59 29.49 -4.36
C ALA A 470 -9.55 29.25 -2.85
N ALA A 471 -8.41 29.56 -2.20
CA ALA A 471 -8.26 29.47 -0.75
C ALA A 471 -9.24 30.39 0.00
N ALA A 472 -9.44 31.62 -0.47
CA ALA A 472 -10.40 32.56 0.13
C ALA A 472 -11.83 32.04 0.09
N ASN A 473 -12.29 31.59 -1.09
CA ASN A 473 -13.65 31.08 -1.28
C ASN A 473 -13.88 29.78 -0.49
N LEU A 474 -12.89 28.89 -0.50
CA LEU A 474 -12.94 27.65 0.26
C LEU A 474 -12.99 27.91 1.76
N PHE A 475 -12.17 28.83 2.28
CA PHE A 475 -12.18 29.16 3.70
C PHE A 475 -13.53 29.74 4.13
N ALA A 476 -14.14 30.61 3.32
CA ALA A 476 -15.48 31.14 3.61
C ALA A 476 -16.53 30.02 3.72
N LEU A 477 -16.49 29.05 2.80
CA LEU A 477 -17.39 27.89 2.81
C LEU A 477 -17.15 26.97 4.02
N ILE A 478 -15.90 26.73 4.40
CA ILE A 478 -15.54 25.95 5.60
C ILE A 478 -16.10 26.63 6.85
N VAL A 479 -15.87 27.94 7.01
CA VAL A 479 -16.38 28.70 8.17
C VAL A 479 -17.91 28.65 8.24
N GLU A 480 -18.60 28.80 7.10
CA GLU A 480 -20.06 28.68 7.05
C GLU A 480 -20.54 27.28 7.47
N SER A 481 -19.87 26.23 6.99
CA SER A 481 -20.14 24.84 7.37
C SER A 481 -19.94 24.61 8.87
N GLU A 482 -18.80 25.00 9.43
CA GLU A 482 -18.49 24.80 10.86
C GLU A 482 -19.45 25.62 11.75
N LEU A 483 -19.84 26.83 11.35
CA LEU A 483 -20.85 27.62 12.07
C LEU A 483 -22.23 26.95 12.05
N LYS A 484 -22.60 26.29 10.94
CA LYS A 484 -23.85 25.54 10.84
C LYS A 484 -23.83 24.31 11.75
N VAL A 485 -22.72 23.56 11.77
CA VAL A 485 -22.53 22.41 12.66
C VAL A 485 -22.60 22.84 14.12
N ALA A 486 -21.86 23.90 14.51
CA ALA A 486 -21.87 24.44 15.87
C ALA A 486 -23.27 24.93 16.29
N SER A 487 -24.04 25.52 15.37
CA SER A 487 -25.42 25.92 15.64
C SER A 487 -26.35 24.72 15.86
N ALA A 488 -26.14 23.61 15.17
CA ALA A 488 -26.95 22.40 15.32
C ALA A 488 -26.62 21.67 16.63
N SER A 489 -25.34 21.55 16.97
CA SER A 489 -24.87 20.89 18.20
C SER A 489 -25.18 21.67 19.47
N ALA A 490 -25.36 23.00 19.39
CA ALA A 490 -25.72 23.82 20.55
C ALA A 490 -27.08 23.47 21.18
N SER A 491 -27.90 22.66 20.50
CA SER A 491 -29.21 22.21 20.98
C SER A 491 -29.21 20.76 21.50
N ASP A 492 -28.06 20.10 21.50
CA ASP A 492 -27.91 18.69 21.88
C ASP A 492 -27.21 18.57 23.25
N ASP A 493 -27.95 18.11 24.27
CA ASP A 493 -27.49 18.02 25.67
C ASP A 493 -26.72 16.72 25.99
N ASN A 494 -26.48 15.87 24.99
CA ASN A 494 -25.96 14.52 25.19
C ASN A 494 -24.42 14.47 25.07
N VAL A 495 -23.69 14.80 26.14
CA VAL A 495 -22.21 14.81 26.14
C VAL A 495 -21.64 13.53 26.77
N GLU A 496 -21.16 12.58 25.94
CA GLU A 496 -20.29 11.50 26.41
C GLU A 496 -18.84 12.00 26.57
N ALA A 497 -18.32 11.93 27.80
CA ALA A 497 -17.07 12.58 28.21
C ALA A 497 -15.78 11.98 27.59
N GLU A 498 -15.76 10.69 27.23
CA GLU A 498 -14.58 10.04 26.64
C GLU A 498 -14.44 10.31 25.14
N TYR A 499 -15.56 10.52 24.42
CA TYR A 499 -15.56 10.93 23.01
C TYR A 499 -15.08 12.38 22.82
N PHE A 500 -15.24 13.20 23.86
CA PHE A 500 -14.92 14.63 23.84
C PHE A 500 -13.43 14.91 23.60
N GLN A 501 -12.51 14.20 24.26
CA GLN A 501 -11.08 14.51 24.17
C GLN A 501 -10.47 14.13 22.81
N ALA A 502 -10.83 12.97 22.24
CA ALA A 502 -10.39 12.56 20.91
C ALA A 502 -10.98 13.47 19.81
N SER A 503 -12.24 13.89 19.98
CA SER A 503 -12.89 14.85 19.09
C SER A 503 -12.24 16.23 19.13
N VAL A 504 -11.82 16.71 20.30
CA VAL A 504 -11.11 17.99 20.48
C VAL A 504 -9.75 17.98 19.79
N SER A 505 -8.93 16.94 19.98
CA SER A 505 -7.62 16.84 19.30
C SER A 505 -7.77 16.75 17.77
N ALA A 506 -8.72 15.93 17.29
CA ALA A 506 -9.02 15.84 15.85
C ALA A 506 -9.58 17.15 15.29
N MET A 507 -10.28 17.95 16.10
CA MET A 507 -10.72 19.29 15.72
C MET A 507 -9.54 20.27 15.65
N ASP A 508 -8.61 20.23 16.61
CA ASP A 508 -7.44 21.12 16.62
C ASP A 508 -6.54 20.92 15.40
N GLU A 509 -6.30 19.65 15.02
CA GLU A 509 -5.57 19.32 13.78
C GLU A 509 -6.26 19.87 12.53
N ARG A 510 -7.59 19.73 12.44
CA ARG A 510 -8.39 20.28 11.32
C ARG A 510 -8.34 21.80 11.29
N LEU A 511 -8.50 22.46 12.44
CA LEU A 511 -8.41 23.92 12.56
C LEU A 511 -7.02 24.43 12.16
N SER A 512 -5.95 23.69 12.45
CA SER A 512 -4.60 24.00 11.98
C SER A 512 -4.50 24.00 10.45
N ALA A 513 -5.07 22.98 9.78
CA ALA A 513 -5.13 22.93 8.31
C ALA A 513 -6.00 24.06 7.73
N TYR A 514 -7.16 24.35 8.33
CA TYR A 514 -8.01 25.48 7.92
C TYR A 514 -7.29 26.82 8.08
N ALA A 515 -6.50 26.99 9.13
CA ALA A 515 -5.72 28.21 9.35
C ALA A 515 -4.64 28.40 8.27
N LEU A 516 -4.02 27.33 7.78
CA LEU A 516 -3.10 27.42 6.63
C LEU A 516 -3.80 27.94 5.38
N ILE A 517 -4.98 27.41 5.07
CA ILE A 517 -5.81 27.89 3.94
C ILE A 517 -6.19 29.35 4.16
N ALA A 518 -6.56 29.74 5.39
CA ALA A 518 -6.89 31.12 5.71
C ALA A 518 -5.71 32.08 5.47
N ARG A 519 -4.51 31.71 5.94
CA ARG A 519 -3.28 32.52 5.78
C ARG A 519 -2.87 32.67 4.33
N ALA A 520 -3.14 31.69 3.47
CA ALA A 520 -2.89 31.77 2.04
C ALA A 520 -3.65 32.93 1.36
N ALA A 521 -4.78 33.37 1.95
CA ALA A 521 -5.58 34.48 1.47
C ALA A 521 -5.88 35.53 2.56
N ILE A 522 -4.88 35.85 3.38
CA ILE A 522 -5.02 36.69 4.59
C ILE A 522 -5.75 38.03 4.36
N ASN A 523 -5.54 38.66 3.20
CA ASN A 523 -6.16 39.94 2.85
C ASN A 523 -7.68 39.86 2.68
N VAL A 524 -8.22 38.65 2.46
CA VAL A 524 -9.67 38.40 2.31
C VAL A 524 -10.23 37.73 3.56
N THR A 525 -9.52 36.75 4.11
CA THR A 525 -10.03 35.90 5.21
C THR A 525 -10.05 36.61 6.55
N VAL A 526 -9.10 37.49 6.86
CA VAL A 526 -9.10 38.25 8.12
C VAL A 526 -10.26 39.25 8.19
N PRO A 527 -10.49 40.12 7.19
CA PRO A 527 -11.68 40.98 7.19
C PRO A 527 -13.00 40.20 7.28
N PHE A 528 -13.09 39.06 6.61
CA PHE A 528 -14.26 38.18 6.67
C PHE A 528 -14.53 37.68 8.10
N LEU A 529 -13.51 37.17 8.80
CA LEU A 529 -13.64 36.72 10.19
C LEU A 529 -14.01 37.87 11.14
N ILE A 530 -13.41 39.06 10.97
CA ILE A 530 -13.75 40.25 11.78
C ILE A 530 -15.23 40.61 11.60
N GLY A 531 -15.75 40.55 10.37
CA GLY A 531 -17.15 40.78 10.06
C GLY A 531 -18.08 39.80 10.78
N LEU A 532 -17.80 38.50 10.67
CA LEU A 532 -18.57 37.46 11.34
C LEU A 532 -18.53 37.59 12.87
N PHE A 533 -17.35 37.85 13.44
CA PHE A 533 -17.19 38.03 14.87
C PHE A 533 -17.99 39.23 15.39
N THR A 534 -17.93 40.37 14.69
CA THR A 534 -18.69 41.58 15.01
C THR A 534 -20.20 41.32 14.95
N GLU A 535 -20.66 40.61 13.91
CA GLU A 535 -22.07 40.23 13.77
C GLU A 535 -22.54 39.38 14.97
N ARG A 536 -21.77 38.35 15.35
CA ARG A 536 -22.13 37.45 16.47
C ARG A 536 -22.09 38.16 17.82
N LEU A 537 -21.09 39.01 18.06
CA LEU A 537 -21.02 39.85 19.27
C LEU A 537 -22.25 40.78 19.38
N SER A 538 -22.68 41.36 18.26
CA SER A 538 -23.89 42.21 18.24
C SER A 538 -25.17 41.43 18.57
N LYS A 539 -25.27 40.16 18.15
CA LYS A 539 -26.39 39.28 18.48
C LYS A 539 -26.38 38.89 19.96
N LEU A 540 -25.22 38.58 20.52
CA LEU A 540 -25.06 38.25 21.95
C LEU A 540 -25.50 39.43 22.84
N ASN A 541 -25.07 40.65 22.51
CA ASN A 541 -25.42 41.85 23.28
C ASN A 541 -26.92 42.18 23.25
N LYS A 542 -27.66 41.73 22.22
CA LYS A 542 -29.12 41.89 22.13
C LYS A 542 -29.90 40.86 22.97
N VAL A 543 -29.26 39.80 23.43
CA VAL A 543 -29.88 38.77 24.31
C VAL A 543 -29.79 39.15 25.79
N HIS A 544 -28.91 40.11 26.14
CA HIS A 544 -28.71 40.62 27.51
C HIS A 544 -29.50 41.91 27.83
N HIS A 545 -30.35 42.36 26.91
CA HIS A 545 -31.36 43.41 27.11
C HIS A 545 -32.74 42.82 26.85
#